data_AF-A0A2N1HYT8-F1
#
_entry.id   AF-A0A2N1HYT8-F1
#
_cell.length_a   1.000
_cell.length_b   1.000
_cell.length_c   1.000
_cell.angle_alpha   90.00
_cell.angle_beta   90.00
_cell.angle_gamma   90.00
#
_symmetry.space_group_name_H-M   'P 1'
#
loop_
_entity.id
_entity.type
_entity.pdbx_description
1 polymer ?
#
loop_
_entity_poly.entity_id
_entity_poly.type
_entity_poly.pdbx_seq_one_letter_code
_entity_poly.pdbx_strand_id
1 'polypeptide(L)' 'MKYTLLVVGLLFAASTIADERPVADAQLIKEYKEYCKEIADDEGTGKLSMDEFLLVCVNEELETEGYQPITKLPK' A
#
# COMPACT_ATOMS: atom_id res chain seq x y z
N MET A 1 5.41 -28.94 -49.94
CA MET A 1 4.87 -27.57 -49.77
C MET A 1 4.47 -27.39 -48.32
N LYS A 2 5.16 -26.46 -47.64
CA LYS A 2 4.72 -25.63 -46.50
C LYS A 2 4.17 -26.35 -45.25
N TYR A 3 5.07 -26.57 -44.30
CA TYR A 3 4.79 -26.82 -42.89
C TYR A 3 4.17 -25.56 -42.27
N THR A 4 2.86 -25.58 -42.01
CA THR A 4 2.18 -24.48 -41.33
C THR A 4 2.29 -24.71 -39.83
N LEU A 5 3.37 -24.20 -39.23
CA LEU A 5 3.53 -24.09 -37.77
C LEU A 5 2.54 -23.04 -37.27
N LEU A 6 1.44 -23.48 -36.64
CA LEU A 6 0.55 -22.63 -35.88
C LEU A 6 1.20 -22.34 -34.53
N VAL A 7 1.91 -21.22 -34.44
CA VAL A 7 2.40 -20.66 -33.17
C VAL A 7 1.22 -19.97 -32.49
N VAL A 8 0.54 -20.69 -31.60
CA VAL A 8 -0.43 -20.10 -30.68
C VAL A 8 0.37 -19.43 -29.56
N GLY A 9 0.73 -18.17 -29.79
CA GLY A 9 1.32 -17.31 -28.77
C GLY A 9 0.25 -16.92 -27.77
N LEU A 10 0.19 -17.63 -26.64
CA LEU A 10 -0.62 -17.23 -25.49
C LEU A 10 0.11 -16.05 -24.82
N LEU A 11 -0.20 -14.84 -25.27
CA LEU A 11 0.21 -13.62 -24.60
C LEU A 11 -0.58 -13.54 -23.29
N PHE A 12 0.03 -13.99 -22.20
CA PHE A 12 -0.39 -13.58 -20.86
C PHE A 12 -0.12 -12.08 -20.75
N ALA A 13 -1.13 -11.27 -21.10
CA ALA A 13 -1.17 -9.89 -20.68
C ALA A 13 -1.20 -9.90 -19.15
N ALA A 14 -0.10 -9.54 -18.52
CA ALA A 14 -0.08 -9.26 -17.10
C ALA A 14 -0.93 -8.01 -16.89
N SER A 15 -2.22 -8.21 -16.63
CA SER A 15 -3.12 -7.16 -16.20
C SER A 15 -2.57 -6.63 -14.88
N THR A 16 -1.97 -5.44 -14.92
CA THR A 16 -1.66 -4.71 -13.68
C THR A 16 -2.96 -4.52 -12.94
N ILE A 17 -3.15 -5.20 -11.80
CA ILE A 17 -4.30 -4.97 -10.92
C ILE A 17 -4.11 -3.55 -10.38
N ALA A 18 -4.84 -2.60 -10.96
CA ALA A 18 -4.97 -1.29 -10.35
C ALA A 18 -5.73 -1.49 -9.03
N ASP A 19 -5.20 -0.95 -7.94
CA ASP A 19 -5.93 -0.95 -6.67
C ASP A 19 -7.16 -0.05 -6.84
N GLU A 20 -8.35 -0.65 -6.82
CA GLU A 20 -9.61 0.05 -7.06
C GLU A 20 -10.12 0.80 -5.80
N ARG A 21 -9.44 0.65 -4.66
CA ARG A 21 -9.78 1.36 -3.43
C ARG A 21 -9.64 2.87 -3.60
N PRO A 22 -10.40 3.70 -2.86
CA PRO A 22 -10.18 5.14 -2.83
C PRO A 22 -8.81 5.50 -2.24
N VAL A 23 -8.24 6.61 -2.70
CA VAL A 23 -7.07 7.24 -2.08
C VAL A 23 -7.57 8.09 -0.91
N ALA A 24 -7.02 7.89 0.28
CA ALA A 24 -7.33 8.71 1.44
C ALA A 24 -6.88 10.16 1.25
N ASP A 25 -7.66 11.10 1.80
CA ASP A 25 -7.24 12.48 1.82
C ASP A 25 -6.11 12.73 2.84
N ALA A 26 -5.45 13.87 2.70
CA ALA A 26 -4.30 14.22 3.53
C ALA A 26 -4.66 14.46 5.01
N GLN A 27 -5.91 14.83 5.31
CA GLN A 27 -6.35 15.02 6.68
C GLN A 27 -6.49 13.68 7.38
N LEU A 28 -7.13 12.70 6.75
CA LEU A 28 -7.28 11.35 7.29
C LEU A 28 -5.91 10.70 7.56
N ILE A 29 -4.97 10.80 6.62
CA ILE A 29 -3.60 10.29 6.80
C ILE A 29 -2.89 10.97 7.97
N LYS A 30 -3.15 12.26 8.19
CA LYS A 30 -2.58 13.00 9.33
C LYS A 30 -3.17 12.52 10.65
N GLU A 31 -4.48 12.28 10.70
CA GLU A 31 -5.17 11.74 11.88
C GLU A 31 -4.62 10.35 12.25
N TYR A 32 -4.46 9.44 11.28
CA TYR A 32 -3.81 8.15 11.54
C TYR A 32 -2.34 8.29 11.94
N LYS A 33 -1.59 9.22 11.35
CA LYS A 33 -0.20 9.47 11.74
C LYS A 33 -0.10 9.95 13.20
N GLU A 34 -1.02 10.79 13.66
CA GLU A 34 -1.09 11.24 15.06
C GLU A 34 -1.43 10.07 15.98
N TYR A 35 -2.46 9.28 15.65
CA TYR A 35 -2.83 8.08 16.39
C TYR A 35 -1.68 7.06 16.49
N CYS A 36 -1.06 6.71 15.37
CA CYS A 36 0.08 5.81 15.34
C CYS A 36 1.29 6.36 16.11
N LYS A 37 1.45 7.67 16.17
CA LYS A 37 2.51 8.28 16.99
C LYS A 37 2.23 8.09 18.48
N GLU A 38 0.98 8.24 18.92
CA GLU A 38 0.62 7.96 20.31
C GLU A 38 0.91 6.51 20.68
N ILE A 39 0.57 5.55 19.81
CA ILE A 39 0.95 4.13 20.00
C ILE A 39 2.47 3.97 20.08
N ALA A 40 3.22 4.60 19.17
CA ALA A 40 4.68 4.51 19.16
C ALA A 40 5.31 5.10 20.44
N ASP A 41 4.75 6.18 20.96
CA ASP A 41 5.22 6.85 22.17
C ASP A 41 4.89 6.02 23.43
N ASP A 42 3.77 5.30 23.45
CA ASP A 42 3.32 4.48 24.58
C ASP A 42 3.91 3.06 24.59
N GLU A 43 3.91 2.38 23.44
CA GLU A 43 4.31 0.97 23.30
C GLU A 43 5.71 0.79 22.72
N GLY A 44 6.29 1.84 22.13
CA GLY A 44 7.55 1.81 21.41
C GLY A 44 7.42 1.29 19.98
N THR A 45 8.46 1.47 19.17
CA THR A 45 8.47 1.07 17.75
C THR A 45 9.02 -0.33 17.49
N GLY A 46 9.27 -1.09 18.56
CA GLY A 46 9.92 -2.40 18.49
C GLY A 46 11.31 -2.32 17.85
N LYS A 47 11.46 -2.87 16.64
CA LYS A 47 12.73 -2.86 15.87
C LYS A 47 12.72 -1.87 14.70
N LEU A 48 11.60 -1.19 14.47
CA LEU A 48 11.44 -0.24 13.38
C LEU A 48 11.96 1.13 13.81
N SER A 49 12.45 1.91 12.84
CA SER A 49 12.57 3.36 13.03
C SER A 49 11.17 3.99 13.21
N MET A 50 11.12 5.21 13.75
CA MET A 50 9.85 5.93 13.91
C MET A 50 9.12 6.09 12.57
N ASP A 51 9.83 6.46 11.51
CA ASP A 51 9.22 6.66 10.19
C ASP A 51 8.70 5.34 9.58
N GLU A 52 9.41 4.23 9.76
CA GLU A 52 8.96 2.90 9.31
C GLU A 52 7.74 2.43 10.09
N PHE A 53 7.76 2.58 11.42
CA PHE A 53 6.62 2.24 12.28
C PHE A 53 5.38 3.02 11.87
N LEU A 54 5.49 4.34 11.74
CA LEU A 54 4.38 5.19 11.37
C LEU A 54 3.84 4.84 9.98
N LEU A 55 4.69 4.51 9.01
CA LEU A 55 4.24 4.10 7.68
C LEU A 55 3.48 2.77 7.71
N VAL A 56 3.96 1.80 8.49
CA VAL A 56 3.28 0.49 8.65
C VAL A 56 1.93 0.69 9.32
N CYS A 57 1.90 1.32 10.49
CA CYS A 57 0.66 1.53 11.25
C CYS A 57 -0.38 2.33 10.45
N VAL A 58 0.01 3.42 9.78
CA VAL A 58 -0.92 4.19 8.93
C VAL A 58 -1.46 3.33 7.79
N ASN A 59 -0.65 2.46 7.19
CA ASN A 59 -1.15 1.56 6.14
C ASN A 59 -2.09 0.48 6.69
N GLU A 60 -1.88 -0.02 7.92
CA GLU A 60 -2.80 -0.94 8.57
C GLU A 60 -4.18 -0.29 8.81
N GLU A 61 -4.20 0.97 9.24
CA GLU A 61 -5.45 1.75 9.40
C GLU A 61 -6.14 1.99 8.04
N LEU A 62 -5.37 2.42 7.03
CA LEU A 62 -5.90 2.63 5.67
C LEU A 62 -6.49 1.36 5.08
N GLU A 63 -5.79 0.23 5.21
CA GLU A 63 -6.27 -1.06 4.69
C GLU A 63 -7.54 -1.52 5.41
N THR A 64 -7.60 -1.34 6.73
CA THR A 64 -8.78 -1.65 7.57
C THR A 64 -10.01 -0.85 7.12
N GLU A 65 -9.81 0.42 6.80
CA GLU A 65 -10.89 1.33 6.36
C GLU A 65 -11.14 1.31 4.85
N GLY A 66 -10.45 0.43 4.12
CA GLY A 66 -10.69 0.19 2.69
C GLY A 66 -10.06 1.21 1.74
N TYR A 67 -9.04 1.95 2.18
CA TYR A 67 -8.25 2.86 1.36
C TYR A 67 -7.01 2.18 0.76
N GLN A 68 -6.44 2.81 -0.27
CA GLN A 68 -5.15 2.42 -0.83
C GLN A 68 -4.02 2.70 0.18
N PRO A 69 -3.01 1.82 0.27
CA PRO A 69 -1.81 2.08 1.06
C PRO A 69 -0.97 3.18 0.41
N ILE A 70 -0.20 3.89 1.23
CA ILE A 70 0.75 4.91 0.82
C ILE A 70 2.18 4.38 0.88
N THR A 71 3.04 4.91 0.02
CA THR A 71 4.48 4.55 0.00
C THR A 71 5.36 5.54 0.78
N LYS A 72 4.77 6.65 1.25
CA LYS A 72 5.48 7.70 2.01
C LYS A 72 4.49 8.47 2.87
N LEU A 73 4.91 8.82 4.08
CA LEU A 73 4.14 9.72 4.94
C LEU A 73 4.15 11.15 4.36
N PRO A 74 3.01 11.86 4.39
CA PRO A 74 2.98 13.28 4.07
C PRO A 74 3.81 14.09 5.09
N LYS A 75 4.38 15.19 4.61
CA LYS A 75 5.21 16.11 5.39
C LYS A 75 4.37 16.91 6.38
#